data_AF-A0A507AZU1-F1
#
_entry.id   AF-A0A507AZU1-F1
#
_cell.length_a   1.000
_cell.length_b   1.000
_cell.length_c   1.000
_cell.angle_alpha   90.00
_cell.angle_beta   90.00
_cell.angle_gamma   90.00
#
_symmetry.space_group_name_H-M   'P 1'
#
loop_
_entity.id
_entity.type
_entity.pdbx_description
1 polymer ?
#
loop_
_entity_poly.entity_id
_entity_poly.type
_entity_poly.pdbx_seq_one_letter_code
_entity_poly.pdbx_strand_id
1 'polypeptide(L)'
;MKLSAAITAIAAFFSATEACKCGSNVDATRACCRSVGGNPTNDDCPASGISERLSNFASCCNSLGARSDCRCPVGCARVETDAQRLAAGQDPLTDEELAAYVNSYQD
;
A
#
# COMPACT_ATOMS: atom_id res chain seq x y z
N MET A 1 -20.77 17.92 -28.37
CA MET A 1 -20.68 17.19 -27.07
C MET A 1 -20.55 15.71 -27.35
N LYS A 2 -19.52 15.08 -26.78
CA LYS A 2 -19.54 13.76 -26.09
C LYS A 2 -18.13 13.17 -26.13
N LEU A 3 -17.39 13.47 -25.07
CA LEU A 3 -16.23 12.71 -24.62
C LEU A 3 -16.75 11.32 -24.24
N SER A 4 -16.23 10.27 -24.85
CA SER A 4 -16.50 8.90 -24.39
C SER A 4 -15.19 8.17 -24.18
N ALA A 5 -14.83 8.11 -22.90
CA ALA A 5 -14.10 7.07 -22.20
C ALA A 5 -12.76 6.61 -22.80
N ALA A 6 -11.67 7.23 -22.33
CA ALA A 6 -10.37 6.58 -22.30
C ALA A 6 -10.43 5.43 -21.27
N ILE A 7 -10.39 4.19 -21.76
CA ILE A 7 -10.20 3.00 -20.93
C ILE A 7 -8.70 2.91 -20.65
N THR A 8 -8.25 3.49 -19.54
CA THR A 8 -6.88 3.32 -19.09
C THR A 8 -6.79 2.01 -18.31
N ALA A 9 -6.42 0.93 -19.01
CA ALA A 9 -6.02 -0.30 -18.36
C ALA A 9 -4.68 -0.07 -17.65
N ILE A 10 -4.72 0.16 -16.34
CA ILE A 10 -3.52 0.24 -15.51
C ILE A 10 -3.06 -1.20 -15.25
N ALA A 11 -2.24 -1.75 -16.14
CA ALA A 11 -1.48 -2.95 -15.83
C ALA A 11 -0.39 -2.57 -14.83
N ALA A 12 -0.71 -2.63 -13.54
CA ALA A 12 0.28 -2.52 -12.48
C ALA A 12 1.15 -3.78 -12.52
N PHE A 13 2.37 -3.65 -13.04
CA PHE A 13 3.42 -4.66 -12.85
C PHE A 13 3.82 -4.63 -11.38
N PHE A 14 3.12 -5.42 -10.57
CA PHE A 14 3.53 -5.70 -9.20
C PHE A 14 4.75 -6.61 -9.27
N SER A 15 5.94 -6.03 -9.14
CA SER A 15 7.10 -6.79 -8.67
C SER A 15 6.82 -7.16 -7.21
N ALA A 16 6.01 -8.20 -7.00
CA ALA A 16 5.76 -8.76 -5.70
C ALA A 16 7.11 -9.30 -5.20
N THR A 17 7.74 -8.60 -4.27
CA THR A 17 8.77 -9.23 -3.45
C THR A 17 8.05 -10.36 -2.71
N GLU A 18 8.62 -11.56 -2.65
CA GLU A 18 7.91 -12.72 -2.05
C GLU A 18 7.54 -12.47 -0.56
N ALA A 19 8.28 -11.57 0.09
CA ALA A 19 8.08 -11.13 1.46
C ALA A 19 8.29 -9.61 1.61
N CYS A 20 7.57 -9.01 2.56
CA CYS A 20 7.64 -7.62 2.99
C CYS A 20 8.16 -7.53 4.44
N LYS A 21 8.99 -6.52 4.71
CA LYS A 21 9.62 -6.19 5.97
C LYS A 21 9.66 -4.68 6.22
N CYS A 22 9.46 -4.30 7.47
CA CYS A 22 9.74 -2.95 7.98
C CYS A 22 11.25 -2.80 8.29
N GLY A 23 12.10 -2.90 7.27
CA GLY A 23 13.55 -2.92 7.43
C GLY A 23 14.03 -4.11 8.27
N SER A 24 14.90 -3.86 9.25
CA SER A 24 15.39 -4.90 10.18
C SER A 24 14.49 -5.10 11.41
N ASN A 25 13.36 -4.39 11.52
CA ASN A 25 12.48 -4.44 12.69
C ASN A 25 11.42 -5.55 12.52
N VAL A 26 11.73 -6.74 13.04
CA VAL A 26 10.86 -7.93 12.97
C VAL A 26 9.52 -7.71 13.66
N ASP A 27 9.51 -7.08 14.83
CA ASP A 27 8.27 -6.83 15.58
C ASP A 27 7.36 -5.87 14.81
N ALA A 28 7.93 -4.82 14.20
CA ALA A 28 7.19 -3.93 13.31
C ALA A 28 6.63 -4.68 12.09
N THR A 29 7.43 -5.52 11.44
CA THR A 29 6.97 -6.36 10.31
C THR A 29 5.76 -7.20 10.71
N ARG A 30 5.83 -7.91 11.85
CA ARG A 30 4.75 -8.79 12.32
C ARG A 30 3.50 -8.01 12.71
N ALA A 31 3.65 -6.88 13.39
CA ALA A 31 2.55 -6.02 13.79
C ALA A 31 1.84 -5.43 12.56
N CYS A 32 2.60 -4.86 11.62
CA CYS A 32 2.05 -4.27 10.41
C CYS A 32 1.42 -5.30 9.48
N CYS A 33 2.02 -6.50 9.36
CA CYS A 33 1.44 -7.59 8.59
C CYS A 33 0.04 -7.96 9.09
N ARG A 34 -0.11 -8.11 10.41
CA ARG A 34 -1.41 -8.42 11.03
C ARG A 34 -2.41 -7.27 10.91
N SER A 35 -1.94 -6.02 11.05
CA SER A 35 -2.77 -4.82 10.94
C SER A 35 -3.47 -4.74 9.58
N VAL A 36 -2.75 -5.11 8.50
CA VAL A 36 -3.33 -5.14 7.15
C VAL A 36 -4.06 -6.45 6.83
N GLY A 37 -4.21 -7.37 7.79
CA GLY A 37 -4.92 -8.64 7.60
C GLY A 37 -4.08 -9.76 6.97
N GLY A 38 -2.76 -9.57 6.85
CA GLY A 38 -1.82 -10.61 6.48
C GLY A 38 -1.47 -11.54 7.64
N ASN A 39 -0.86 -12.67 7.33
CA ASN A 39 -0.35 -13.63 8.32
C ASN A 39 1.18 -13.71 8.24
N PRO A 40 1.93 -13.12 9.19
CA PRO A 40 3.39 -13.15 9.15
C PRO A 40 3.90 -14.58 9.31
N THR A 41 4.94 -14.91 8.55
CA THR A 41 5.62 -16.21 8.60
C THR A 41 7.08 -15.95 8.96
N ASN A 42 7.51 -16.47 10.12
CA ASN A 42 8.79 -16.12 10.73
C ASN A 42 8.93 -14.59 10.91
N ASP A 43 9.94 -14.01 10.25
CA ASP A 43 10.30 -12.60 10.33
C ASP A 43 9.74 -11.77 9.17
N ASP A 44 8.97 -12.41 8.30
CA ASP A 44 8.54 -11.90 7.01
C ASP A 44 7.01 -11.78 6.94
N CYS A 45 6.52 -10.76 6.24
CA CYS A 45 5.13 -10.68 5.84
C CYS A 45 4.99 -11.16 4.38
N PRO A 46 4.37 -12.31 4.09
CA PRO A 46 4.25 -12.79 2.72
C PRO A 46 3.45 -11.81 1.86
N ALA A 47 4.07 -11.25 0.82
CA ALA A 47 3.44 -10.18 0.05
C ALA A 47 2.19 -10.66 -0.71
N SER A 48 2.13 -11.95 -1.08
CA SER A 48 0.94 -12.54 -1.69
C SER A 48 -0.31 -12.42 -0.81
N GLY A 49 -0.15 -12.39 0.52
CA GLY A 49 -1.26 -12.22 1.46
C GLY A 49 -1.69 -10.77 1.67
N ILE A 50 -0.91 -9.80 1.18
CA ILE A 50 -1.13 -8.36 1.39
C ILE A 50 -0.93 -7.53 0.11
N SER A 51 -0.98 -8.17 -1.07
CA SER A 51 -0.64 -7.55 -2.36
C SER A 51 -1.55 -6.36 -2.71
N GLU A 52 -2.79 -6.40 -2.24
CA GLU A 52 -3.78 -5.32 -2.36
C GLU A 52 -3.73 -4.33 -1.19
N ARG A 53 -2.74 -4.43 -0.31
CA ARG A 53 -2.61 -3.65 0.93
C ARG A 53 -1.17 -3.20 1.20
N LEU A 54 -0.35 -3.14 0.15
CA LEU A 54 1.07 -2.81 0.23
C LEU A 54 1.27 -1.34 0.65
N SER A 55 0.39 -0.41 0.24
CA SER A 55 0.48 0.99 0.71
C SER A 55 0.21 1.07 2.21
N ASN A 56 -0.80 0.33 2.69
CA ASN A 56 -1.16 0.31 4.11
C ASN A 56 -0.04 -0.33 4.95
N PHE A 57 0.59 -1.39 4.45
CA PHE A 57 1.73 -2.01 5.12
C PHE A 57 2.91 -1.04 5.21
N ALA A 58 3.25 -0.37 4.10
CA ALA A 58 4.32 0.62 4.06
C ALA A 58 4.05 1.81 5.00
N SER A 59 2.82 2.33 5.00
CA SER A 59 2.38 3.40 5.91
C SER A 59 2.48 2.98 7.39
N CYS A 60 2.13 1.73 7.71
CA CYS A 60 2.29 1.19 9.04
C CYS A 60 3.76 1.11 9.46
N CYS A 61 4.64 0.59 8.62
CA CYS A 61 6.08 0.55 8.90
C CYS A 61 6.60 1.97 9.21
N ASN A 62 6.22 2.95 8.38
CA ASN A 62 6.64 4.32 8.54
C ASN A 62 6.16 4.94 9.86
N SER A 63 4.92 4.63 10.27
CA SER A 63 4.36 5.06 11.55
C SER A 63 5.14 4.49 12.76
N LEU A 64 5.88 3.39 12.56
CA LEU A 64 6.77 2.78 13.55
C LEU A 64 8.24 3.20 13.37
N GLY A 65 8.52 4.19 12.53
CA GLY A 65 9.87 4.70 12.26
C GLY A 65 10.73 3.78 11.40
N ALA A 66 10.12 2.87 10.64
CA ALA A 66 10.82 1.91 9.79
C ALA A 66 10.35 2.01 8.33
N ARG A 67 11.27 1.83 7.39
CA ARG A 67 10.94 1.83 5.96
C ARG A 67 10.55 0.42 5.50
N SER A 68 9.45 0.31 4.75
CA SER A 68 9.06 -0.94 4.10
C SER A 68 9.93 -1.22 2.85
N ASP A 69 10.36 -2.48 2.68
CA ASP A 69 11.00 -2.95 1.44
C ASP A 69 9.98 -3.21 0.32
N CYS A 70 8.74 -3.57 0.68
CA CYS A 70 7.60 -3.57 -0.21
C CYS A 70 7.15 -2.15 -0.50
N ARG A 71 7.38 -1.70 -1.73
CA ARG A 71 6.96 -0.38 -2.20
C ARG A 71 5.67 -0.49 -2.99
N CYS A 72 4.73 0.39 -2.69
CA CYS A 72 3.50 0.56 -3.44
C CYS A 72 3.55 1.92 -4.17
N PRO A 73 3.65 1.93 -5.51
CA PRO A 73 3.61 3.16 -6.29
C PRO A 73 2.22 3.80 -6.25
N VAL A 74 2.12 5.05 -6.75
CA VAL A 74 0.89 5.86 -6.74
C VAL A 74 -0.35 5.09 -7.19
N GLY A 75 -0.26 4.30 -8.26
CA GLY A 75 -1.40 3.52 -8.77
C GLY A 75 -1.91 2.45 -7.79
N CYS A 76 -1.02 1.81 -7.04
CA CYS A 76 -1.39 0.84 -6.02
C CYS A 76 -2.03 1.57 -4.81
N ALA A 77 -1.45 2.69 -4.38
CA ALA A 77 -1.97 3.48 -3.26
C ALA A 77 -3.35 4.10 -3.56
N ARG A 78 -3.60 4.51 -4.81
CA ARG A 78 -4.91 4.99 -5.26
C ARG A 78 -5.97 3.93 -5.02
N VAL A 79 -5.76 2.71 -5.52
CA VAL A 79 -6.73 1.62 -5.41
C VAL A 79 -7.08 1.36 -3.95
N GLU A 80 -6.06 1.31 -3.09
CA GLU A 80 -6.23 1.06 -1.65
C GLU A 80 -6.98 2.20 -0.95
N THR A 81 -6.56 3.45 -1.16
CA THR A 81 -7.14 4.62 -0.49
C THR A 81 -8.55 4.92 -0.99
N ASP A 82 -8.81 4.77 -2.29
CA ASP A 82 -10.16 4.94 -2.85
C ASP A 82 -11.11 3.89 -2.29
N ALA A 83 -10.72 2.62 -2.24
CA ALA A 83 -11.55 1.55 -1.68
C ALA A 83 -11.93 1.81 -0.21
N GLN A 84 -10.97 2.28 0.60
CA GLN A 84 -11.20 2.63 2.00
C GLN A 84 -12.11 3.85 2.15
N ARG A 85 -11.87 4.91 1.38
CA ARG A 85 -12.64 6.15 1.48
C ARG A 85 -14.06 5.98 0.97
N LEU A 86 -14.26 5.23 -0.12
CA LEU A 86 -15.58 4.84 -0.60
C LEU A 86 -16.33 4.03 0.47
N ALA A 87 -15.68 3.07 1.14
CA ALA A 87 -16.28 2.32 2.24
C ALA A 87 -16.64 3.22 3.45
N ALA A 88 -15.90 4.31 3.65
CA ALA A 88 -16.17 5.33 4.67
C ALA A 88 -17.16 6.43 4.23
N GLY A 89 -17.69 6.37 3.00
CA GLY A 89 -18.58 7.40 2.44
C GLY A 89 -17.89 8.74 2.18
N GLN A 90 -16.58 8.72 1.95
CA GLN A 90 -15.74 9.89 1.66
C GLN A 90 -15.38 9.93 0.18
N ASP A 91 -15.20 11.14 -0.35
CA ASP A 91 -14.66 11.34 -1.69
C ASP A 91 -13.21 10.79 -1.80
N PRO A 92 -12.80 10.27 -2.96
CA PRO A 92 -11.41 9.88 -3.24
C PRO A 92 -10.41 10.99 -2.94
N LEU A 93 -9.16 10.64 -2.67
CA LEU A 93 -8.08 11.62 -2.53
C LEU A 93 -7.87 12.36 -3.86
N THR A 94 -7.55 13.65 -3.79
CA THR A 94 -7.02 14.37 -4.96
C THR A 94 -5.65 13.80 -5.36
N ASP A 95 -5.19 14.13 -6.57
CA ASP A 95 -3.86 13.72 -7.05
C ASP A 95 -2.74 14.23 -6.13
N GLU A 96 -2.91 15.45 -5.60
CA GLU A 96 -1.95 16.10 -4.73
C GLU A 96 -1.91 15.44 -3.34
N GLU A 97 -3.07 15.11 -2.76
CA GLU A 97 -3.15 14.37 -1.50
C GLU A 97 -2.63 12.94 -1.64
N LEU A 98 -2.90 12.27 -2.75
CA LEU A 98 -2.36 10.92 -3.00
C LEU A 98 -0.84 10.96 -3.12
N ALA A 99 -0.29 11.95 -3.83
CA ALA A 99 1.16 12.12 -3.93
C ALA A 99 1.80 12.34 -2.55
N ALA A 100 1.18 13.17 -1.70
CA ALA A 100 1.63 13.39 -0.32
C ALA A 100 1.55 12.11 0.53
N TYR A 101 0.45 11.36 0.43
CA TYR A 101 0.31 10.06 1.10
C TYR A 101 1.41 9.10 0.69
N VAL A 102 1.65 8.97 -0.61
CA VAL A 102 2.68 8.09 -1.16
C VAL A 102 4.07 8.53 -0.72
N ASN A 103 4.36 9.82 -0.73
CA ASN A 103 5.66 10.35 -0.29
C ASN A 103 5.90 10.05 1.20
N SER A 104 4.85 10.09 2.04
CA SER A 104 4.98 9.93 3.48
C SER A 104 5.64 8.63 3.93
N TYR A 105 5.58 7.56 3.13
CA TYR A 105 6.20 6.25 3.43
C TYR A 105 7.27 5.84 2.41
N GLN A 106 7.68 6.74 1.52
CA GLN A 106 8.74 6.50 0.52
C GLN A 106 10.10 7.06 0.90
N ASP A 107 10.16 7.95 1.89
CA ASP A 107 11.41 8.49 2.46
C ASP A 107 12.09 7.46 3.38
#